data_AF-A0A0U5JE79-F1
#
_entry.id   AF-A0A0U5JE79-F1
#
_cell.length_a   1.000
_cell.length_b   1.000
_cell.length_c   1.000
_cell.angle_alpha   90.00
_cell.angle_beta   90.00
_cell.angle_gamma   90.00
#
_symmetry.space_group_name_H-M   'P 1'
#
loop_
_entity.id
_entity.type
_entity.pdbx_description
1 polymer ?
#
loop_
_entity_poly.entity_id
_entity_poly.type
_entity_poly.pdbx_seq_one_letter_code
_entity_poly.pdbx_strand_id
1 'polypeptide(L)'
;MTIRNDKDGHPIYDQTRLDFTDIELNTEQLLDYAVINYKNTTCVEDARIILMGEQHKTPKHRDLEVAIINQFGKDRDVFLLEGTEYEEFIPDPNTNYGIYGNISKKIHMRGWEENLSLGIESLKLVKGINTKKLEIITEEKQSFERGISPNQEKMQKSHDEAFELFHQFMEILHERNNFLIRSIKRASIEHPHSKIFVFTGRLHILEVGTFNLLDHMLENEKCAALLFKE
;
A
#
# COMPACT_ATOMS: atom_id res chain seq x y z
N MET A 1 1.01 -0.19 -24.18
CA MET A 1 1.63 0.50 -23.04
C MET A 1 2.94 1.11 -23.52
N THR A 2 2.98 2.43 -23.70
CA THR A 2 4.13 3.11 -24.31
C THR A 2 5.05 3.61 -23.19
N ILE A 3 6.10 2.87 -22.88
CA ILE A 3 7.09 3.27 -21.87
C ILE A 3 7.99 4.33 -22.51
N ARG A 4 8.02 5.54 -21.95
CA ARG A 4 9.02 6.56 -22.28
C ARG A 4 10.07 6.53 -21.18
N ASN A 5 11.35 6.69 -21.53
CA ASN A 5 12.41 6.83 -20.54
C ASN A 5 12.75 8.33 -20.38
N ASP A 6 13.17 8.73 -19.18
CA ASP A 6 13.75 10.05 -18.98
C ASP A 6 15.16 10.15 -19.59
N LYS A 7 15.80 11.31 -19.43
CA LYS A 7 17.13 11.58 -19.99
C LYS A 7 18.20 10.63 -19.44
N ASP A 8 17.95 10.00 -18.29
CA ASP A 8 18.87 9.10 -17.58
C ASP A 8 18.49 7.61 -17.79
N GLY A 9 17.48 7.32 -18.61
CA GLY A 9 17.07 5.97 -18.96
C GLY A 9 16.13 5.31 -17.95
N HIS A 10 15.59 6.06 -16.99
CA HIS A 10 14.59 5.53 -16.07
C HIS A 10 13.21 5.50 -16.74
N PRO A 11 12.45 4.39 -16.59
CA PRO A 11 11.09 4.32 -17.10
C PRO A 11 10.23 5.41 -16.45
N ILE A 12 9.75 6.35 -17.27
CA ILE A 12 8.68 7.26 -16.93
C ILE A 12 7.40 6.44 -17.01
N TYR A 13 6.97 5.96 -15.85
CA TYR A 13 5.63 5.41 -15.68
C TYR A 13 4.62 6.53 -16.01
N ASP A 14 3.53 6.19 -16.68
CA ASP A 14 2.45 7.14 -16.96
C ASP A 14 1.89 7.65 -15.64
N GLN A 15 2.37 8.84 -15.22
CA GLN A 15 2.00 9.51 -13.99
C GLN A 15 0.76 10.35 -14.21
N THR A 16 -0.30 9.79 -14.78
CA THR A 16 -1.61 10.45 -14.78
C THR A 16 -2.07 10.60 -13.34
N ARG A 17 -1.73 11.76 -12.78
CA ARG A 17 -2.24 12.30 -11.53
C ARG A 17 -3.72 12.58 -11.75
N LEU A 18 -4.55 12.12 -10.84
CA LEU A 18 -5.98 12.44 -10.88
C LEU A 18 -6.21 13.60 -9.91
N ASP A 19 -6.82 14.67 -10.43
CA ASP A 19 -7.21 15.79 -9.60
C ASP A 19 -8.56 15.49 -8.95
N PHE A 20 -8.53 15.20 -7.66
CA PHE A 20 -9.71 14.98 -6.83
C PHE A 20 -10.12 16.24 -6.05
N THR A 21 -9.48 17.39 -6.28
CA THR A 21 -9.72 18.61 -5.47
C THR A 21 -11.14 19.15 -5.58
N ASP A 22 -11.81 18.94 -6.72
CA ASP A 22 -13.20 19.35 -6.97
C ASP A 22 -14.21 18.20 -6.78
N ILE A 23 -13.77 17.02 -6.35
CA ILE A 23 -14.63 15.86 -6.17
C ILE A 23 -15.01 15.76 -4.69
N GLU A 24 -16.25 16.13 -4.37
CA GLU A 24 -16.86 15.74 -3.10
C GLU A 24 -16.96 14.21 -3.09
N LEU A 25 -16.28 13.54 -2.15
CA LEU A 25 -16.30 12.09 -2.03
C LEU A 25 -17.32 11.63 -0.97
N ASN A 26 -18.05 10.57 -1.27
CA ASN A 26 -18.91 9.84 -0.34
C ASN A 26 -18.78 8.34 -0.60
N THR A 27 -19.44 7.52 0.22
CA THR A 27 -19.41 6.06 0.08
C THR A 27 -19.80 5.59 -1.32
N GLU A 28 -20.81 6.19 -1.94
CA GLU A 28 -21.29 5.80 -3.28
C GLU A 28 -20.23 6.08 -4.35
N GLN A 29 -19.63 7.26 -4.35
CA GLN A 29 -18.57 7.60 -5.31
C GLN A 29 -17.28 6.80 -5.07
N LEU A 30 -16.97 6.48 -3.82
CA LEU A 30 -15.80 5.66 -3.51
C LEU A 30 -15.93 4.22 -4.03
N LEU A 31 -17.15 3.71 -4.26
CA LEU A 31 -17.34 2.41 -4.89
C LEU A 31 -16.87 2.38 -6.34
N ASP A 32 -16.71 3.52 -7.01
CA ASP A 32 -16.11 3.57 -8.34
C ASP A 32 -14.60 3.28 -8.27
N TYR A 33 -13.94 3.75 -7.21
CA TYR A 33 -12.48 3.70 -7.06
C TYR A 33 -11.97 2.57 -6.16
N ALA A 34 -12.82 1.97 -5.33
CA ALA A 34 -12.42 0.97 -4.35
C ALA A 34 -13.46 -0.15 -4.18
N VAL A 35 -12.99 -1.33 -3.78
CA VAL A 35 -13.84 -2.35 -3.14
C VAL A 35 -13.84 -2.04 -1.65
N ILE A 36 -15.02 -1.86 -1.06
CA ILE A 36 -15.17 -1.43 0.33
C ILE A 36 -15.71 -2.57 1.19
N ASN A 37 -15.04 -2.86 2.30
CA ASN A 37 -15.48 -3.79 3.33
C ASN A 37 -15.67 -3.04 4.66
N TYR A 38 -16.61 -3.47 5.48
CA TYR A 38 -16.95 -2.77 6.73
C TYR A 38 -16.87 -3.66 7.96
N LYS A 39 -16.65 -3.01 9.11
CA LYS A 39 -16.86 -3.57 10.45
C LYS A 39 -17.62 -2.55 11.30
N ASN A 40 -18.75 -2.95 11.87
CA ASN A 40 -19.62 -2.12 12.72
C ASN A 40 -20.11 -0.78 12.14
N THR A 41 -20.00 -0.61 10.82
CA THR A 41 -20.53 0.54 10.08
C THR A 41 -21.09 0.03 8.74
N THR A 42 -21.80 0.90 8.03
CA THR A 42 -22.32 0.65 6.68
C THR A 42 -21.82 1.67 5.66
N CYS A 43 -21.02 2.65 6.09
CA CYS A 43 -20.49 3.70 5.24
C CYS A 43 -19.12 4.17 5.75
N VAL A 44 -18.33 4.76 4.84
CA VAL A 44 -16.99 5.28 5.10
C VAL A 44 -17.03 6.53 6.00
N GLU A 45 -18.07 7.35 5.85
CA GLU A 45 -18.30 8.59 6.60
C GLU A 45 -18.38 8.34 8.10
N ASP A 46 -19.04 7.25 8.52
CA ASP A 46 -19.23 6.86 9.91
C ASP A 46 -18.07 6.01 10.46
N ALA A 47 -17.16 5.54 9.59
CA ALA A 47 -15.98 4.80 10.03
C ALA A 47 -15.03 5.70 10.83
N ARG A 48 -14.58 5.22 11.99
CA ARG A 48 -13.50 5.86 12.74
C ARG A 48 -12.14 5.46 12.19
N ILE A 49 -11.98 4.20 11.78
CA ILE A 49 -10.74 3.68 11.19
C ILE A 49 -10.97 3.44 9.70
N ILE A 50 -10.19 4.10 8.85
CA ILE A 50 -10.26 3.98 7.40
C ILE A 50 -8.94 3.39 6.91
N LEU A 51 -8.99 2.12 6.49
CA LEU A 51 -7.86 1.36 5.98
C LEU A 51 -7.82 1.54 4.45
N MET A 52 -6.77 2.16 3.92
CA MET A 52 -6.61 2.46 2.50
C MET A 52 -5.53 1.56 1.91
N GLY A 53 -5.98 0.57 1.14
CA GLY A 53 -5.19 -0.50 0.56
C GLY A 53 -4.82 -0.19 -0.87
N GLU A 54 -3.58 0.22 -1.07
CA GLU A 54 -3.11 0.65 -2.39
C GLU A 54 -2.37 -0.45 -3.13
N GLN A 55 -1.98 -0.13 -4.35
CA GLN A 55 -1.12 -0.93 -5.20
C GLN A 55 0.11 -0.09 -5.53
N HIS A 56 1.25 -0.49 -4.96
CA HIS A 56 2.49 0.28 -5.03
C HIS A 56 2.77 0.79 -6.44
N LYS A 57 3.25 2.04 -6.51
CA LYS A 57 3.60 2.75 -7.76
C LYS A 57 2.39 3.15 -8.61
N THR A 58 1.23 3.34 -8.01
CA THR A 58 0.03 3.86 -8.69
C THR A 58 -0.28 5.28 -8.19
N PRO A 59 0.19 6.35 -8.89
CA PRO A 59 0.09 7.73 -8.40
C PRO A 59 -1.33 8.16 -8.04
N LYS A 60 -2.32 7.76 -8.85
CA LYS A 60 -3.74 8.05 -8.60
C LYS A 60 -4.26 7.56 -7.24
N HIS A 61 -3.68 6.51 -6.66
CA HIS A 61 -4.06 6.02 -5.33
C HIS A 61 -3.66 7.01 -4.24
N ARG A 62 -2.47 7.62 -4.37
CA ARG A 62 -2.03 8.67 -3.43
C ARG A 62 -2.87 9.93 -3.53
N ASP A 63 -3.26 10.29 -4.75
CA ASP A 63 -4.15 11.44 -4.95
C ASP A 63 -5.53 11.16 -4.31
N LEU A 64 -6.04 9.93 -4.44
CA LEU A 64 -7.29 9.49 -3.80
C LEU A 64 -7.18 9.44 -2.26
N GLU A 65 -6.06 9.01 -1.70
CA GLU A 65 -5.81 9.02 -0.25
C GLU A 65 -5.89 10.44 0.31
N VAL A 66 -5.22 11.41 -0.34
CA VAL A 66 -5.29 12.82 0.04
C VAL A 66 -6.73 13.33 -0.02
N ALA A 67 -7.48 12.97 -1.06
CA ALA A 67 -8.88 13.35 -1.21
C ALA A 67 -9.78 12.77 -0.10
N ILE A 68 -9.63 11.48 0.20
CA ILE A 68 -10.35 10.80 1.30
C ILE A 68 -10.07 11.50 2.63
N ILE A 69 -8.81 11.81 2.94
CA ILE A 69 -8.45 12.49 4.18
C ILE A 69 -9.02 13.91 4.22
N ASN A 70 -8.94 14.66 3.11
CA ASN A 70 -9.49 16.01 3.04
C ASN A 70 -11.01 16.05 3.22
N GLN A 71 -11.71 15.04 2.69
CA GLN A 71 -13.16 14.93 2.75
C GLN A 71 -13.66 14.47 4.14
N PHE A 72 -13.12 13.38 4.67
CA PHE A 72 -13.65 12.76 5.90
C PHE A 72 -12.88 13.13 7.16
N GLY A 73 -11.70 13.75 7.02
CA GLY A 73 -10.83 14.12 8.13
C GLY A 73 -11.13 15.51 8.69
N LYS A 74 -10.69 15.72 9.93
CA LYS A 74 -10.66 17.00 10.64
C LYS A 74 -9.29 17.25 11.25
N ASP A 75 -9.07 18.47 11.71
CA ASP A 75 -7.87 18.80 12.47
C ASP A 75 -7.70 17.85 13.66
N ARG A 76 -6.45 17.41 13.87
CA ARG A 76 -6.01 16.46 14.90
C ARG A 76 -6.46 15.01 14.68
N ASP A 77 -6.96 14.67 13.50
CA ASP A 77 -7.05 13.27 13.10
C ASP A 77 -5.65 12.68 12.86
N VAL A 78 -5.55 11.36 12.78
CA VAL A 78 -4.29 10.62 12.68
C VAL A 78 -4.18 9.99 11.31
N PHE A 79 -2.98 10.04 10.72
CA PHE A 79 -2.67 9.33 9.50
C PHE A 79 -1.42 8.47 9.68
N LEU A 80 -1.61 7.15 9.59
CA LEU A 80 -0.56 6.15 9.71
C LEU A 80 -0.05 5.73 8.33
N LEU A 81 1.27 5.77 8.13
CA LEU A 81 1.93 5.58 6.85
C LEU A 81 2.84 4.35 6.86
N GLU A 82 2.72 3.55 5.80
CA GLU A 82 3.67 2.46 5.51
C GLU A 82 5.05 3.00 5.19
N GLY A 83 6.10 2.29 5.63
CA GLY A 83 7.47 2.61 5.28
C GLY A 83 8.06 3.81 6.04
N THR A 84 7.44 4.20 7.14
CA THR A 84 7.96 5.13 8.15
C THR A 84 7.79 4.53 9.55
N GLU A 85 8.65 4.92 10.48
CA GLU A 85 8.56 4.50 11.89
C GLU A 85 7.46 5.27 12.63
N TYR A 86 7.00 4.76 13.77
CA TYR A 86 5.96 5.39 14.62
C TYR A 86 6.47 6.66 15.34
N GLU A 87 6.98 7.61 14.56
CA GLU A 87 7.35 8.96 14.98
C GLU A 87 6.56 9.96 14.14
N GLU A 88 6.21 11.09 14.76
CA GLU A 88 5.47 12.15 14.07
C GLU A 88 6.39 12.90 13.13
N PHE A 89 5.94 13.11 11.89
CA PHE A 89 6.74 13.78 10.87
C PHE A 89 5.91 14.71 9.99
N ILE A 90 6.60 15.62 9.32
CA ILE A 90 6.03 16.52 8.31
C ILE A 90 6.46 16.00 6.94
N PRO A 91 5.54 15.86 5.97
CA PRO A 91 5.88 15.43 4.62
C PRO A 91 6.97 16.32 3.99
N ASP A 92 8.08 15.71 3.58
CA ASP A 92 9.11 16.38 2.79
C ASP A 92 8.69 16.35 1.31
N PRO A 93 8.56 17.52 0.64
CA PRO A 93 8.16 17.60 -0.77
C PRO A 93 9.11 16.87 -1.74
N ASN A 94 10.34 16.56 -1.31
CA ASN A 94 11.33 15.85 -2.12
C ASN A 94 11.27 14.33 -1.95
N THR A 95 10.36 13.82 -1.13
CA THR A 95 10.19 12.38 -0.88
C THR A 95 8.95 11.83 -1.56
N ASN A 96 8.83 10.50 -1.59
CA ASN A 96 7.62 9.82 -2.07
C ASN A 96 6.35 10.20 -1.28
N TYR A 97 6.49 10.79 -0.10
CA TYR A 97 5.40 11.21 0.77
C TYR A 97 5.06 12.70 0.63
N GLY A 98 5.78 13.46 -0.20
CA GLY A 98 5.56 14.90 -0.39
C GLY A 98 4.14 15.28 -0.82
N ILE A 99 3.43 14.37 -1.51
CA ILE A 99 2.02 14.52 -1.90
C ILE A 99 1.09 14.78 -0.71
N TYR A 100 1.41 14.24 0.47
CA TYR A 100 0.60 14.44 1.67
C TYR A 100 0.69 15.86 2.24
N GLY A 101 1.62 16.69 1.73
CA GLY A 101 1.61 18.14 1.96
C GLY A 101 0.37 18.84 1.41
N ASN A 102 -0.40 18.18 0.52
CA ASN A 102 -1.66 18.69 -0.03
C ASN A 102 -2.87 18.39 0.88
N ILE A 103 -2.69 17.73 2.03
CA ILE A 103 -3.74 17.56 3.01
C ILE A 103 -4.01 18.92 3.68
N SER A 104 -5.23 19.42 3.51
CA SER A 104 -5.70 20.72 4.00
C SER A 104 -5.94 20.77 5.51
N LYS A 105 -5.99 19.62 6.17
CA LYS A 105 -6.24 19.46 7.61
C LYS A 105 -4.94 19.35 8.39
N LYS A 106 -4.93 19.76 9.65
CA LYS A 106 -3.80 19.56 10.56
C LYS A 106 -3.80 18.13 11.11
N ILE A 107 -3.33 17.18 10.31
CA ILE A 107 -3.28 15.75 10.64
C ILE A 107 -1.98 15.39 11.37
N HIS A 108 -2.07 14.53 12.38
CA HIS A 108 -0.92 13.89 12.99
C HIS A 108 -0.43 12.75 12.10
N MET A 109 0.61 13.00 11.30
CA MET A 109 1.19 12.00 10.41
C MET A 109 2.30 11.23 11.11
N ARG A 110 2.19 9.90 11.10
CA ARG A 110 3.12 8.97 11.73
C ARG A 110 3.32 7.77 10.83
N GLY A 111 4.44 7.09 10.96
CA GLY A 111 4.56 5.77 10.39
C GLY A 111 3.83 4.71 11.23
N TRP A 112 3.65 3.51 10.70
CA TRP A 112 3.16 2.36 11.49
C TRP A 112 4.20 1.27 11.72
N GLU A 113 5.42 1.41 11.18
CA GLU A 113 6.52 0.47 11.43
C GLU A 113 7.08 0.68 12.84
N GLU A 114 7.44 -0.40 13.54
CA GLU A 114 8.21 -0.30 14.79
C GLU A 114 9.68 0.02 14.51
N ASN A 115 10.20 -0.50 13.40
CA ASN A 115 11.51 -0.17 12.86
C ASN A 115 11.51 -0.44 11.35
N LEU A 116 12.34 0.28 10.60
CA LEU A 116 12.41 0.11 9.15
C LEU A 116 13.16 -1.15 8.69
N SER A 117 13.76 -1.94 9.58
CA SER A 117 14.60 -3.07 9.17
C SER A 117 13.80 -4.13 8.41
N LEU A 118 12.61 -4.49 8.88
CA LEU A 118 11.72 -5.44 8.20
C LEU A 118 11.18 -4.88 6.89
N GLY A 119 10.85 -3.58 6.85
CA GLY A 119 10.49 -2.90 5.60
C GLY A 119 11.59 -3.00 4.56
N ILE A 120 12.84 -2.68 4.93
CA ILE A 120 14.03 -2.78 4.06
C ILE A 120 14.27 -4.23 3.61
N GLU A 121 14.13 -5.20 4.50
CA GLU A 121 14.30 -6.62 4.19
C GLU A 121 13.23 -7.11 3.21
N SER A 122 11.96 -6.75 3.43
CA SER A 122 10.86 -7.09 2.52
C SER A 122 11.11 -6.54 1.10
N LEU A 123 11.63 -5.31 0.98
CA LEU A 123 12.00 -4.72 -0.30
C LEU A 123 13.14 -5.48 -1.01
N LYS A 124 14.13 -5.99 -0.25
CA LYS A 124 15.20 -6.83 -0.81
C LYS A 124 14.65 -8.14 -1.36
N LEU A 125 13.73 -8.79 -0.63
CA LEU A 125 13.08 -10.02 -1.08
C LEU A 125 12.25 -9.78 -2.35
N VAL A 126 11.43 -8.73 -2.38
CA VAL A 126 10.67 -8.34 -3.58
C VAL A 126 11.58 -8.06 -4.77
N LYS A 127 12.73 -7.40 -4.55
CA LYS A 127 13.75 -7.21 -5.60
C LYS A 127 14.33 -8.54 -6.08
N GLY A 128 14.61 -9.47 -5.17
CA GLY A 128 15.07 -10.82 -5.49
C GLY A 128 14.07 -11.59 -6.35
N ILE A 129 12.80 -11.64 -5.94
CA ILE A 129 11.70 -12.29 -6.67
C ILE A 129 11.59 -11.71 -8.09
N ASN A 130 11.58 -10.39 -8.22
CA ASN A 130 11.52 -9.73 -9.53
C ASN A 130 12.73 -10.03 -10.40
N THR A 131 13.92 -10.15 -9.81
CA THR A 131 15.14 -10.52 -10.53
C THR A 131 14.99 -11.93 -11.12
N LYS A 132 14.51 -12.89 -10.33
CA LYS A 132 14.26 -14.26 -10.78
C LYS A 132 13.17 -14.35 -11.86
N LYS A 133 12.09 -13.59 -11.71
CA LYS A 133 11.08 -13.46 -12.76
C LYS A 133 11.65 -12.92 -14.07
N LEU A 134 12.53 -11.92 -14.00
CA LEU A 134 13.20 -11.36 -15.18
C LEU A 134 14.17 -12.35 -15.83
N GLU A 135 14.88 -13.18 -15.05
CA GLU A 135 15.73 -14.25 -15.58
C GLU A 135 14.91 -15.24 -16.42
N ILE A 136 13.72 -15.64 -15.93
CA ILE A 136 12.79 -16.54 -16.64
C ILE A 136 12.32 -15.90 -17.95
N ILE A 137 11.78 -14.68 -17.88
CA ILE A 137 11.28 -13.96 -19.08
C ILE A 137 12.39 -13.75 -20.11
N THR A 138 13.61 -13.47 -19.65
CA THR A 138 14.76 -13.26 -20.53
C THR A 138 15.15 -14.56 -21.25
N GLU A 139 15.15 -15.69 -20.55
CA GLU A 139 15.42 -17.00 -21.14
C GLU A 139 14.37 -17.39 -22.18
N GLU A 140 13.09 -17.17 -21.88
CA GLU A 140 11.98 -17.41 -22.82
C GLU A 140 12.13 -16.57 -24.08
N LYS A 141 12.40 -15.26 -23.92
CA LYS A 141 12.61 -14.33 -25.04
C LYS A 141 13.82 -14.73 -25.90
N GLN A 142 14.97 -15.01 -25.29
CA GLN A 142 16.19 -15.39 -26.02
C GLN A 142 16.05 -16.72 -26.75
N SER A 143 15.31 -17.66 -26.18
CA SER A 143 15.08 -18.96 -26.81
C SER A 143 14.11 -18.84 -27.98
N PHE A 144 13.05 -18.04 -27.83
CA PHE A 144 12.16 -17.66 -28.92
C PHE A 144 12.91 -16.98 -30.08
N GLU A 145 13.75 -15.97 -29.79
CA GLU A 145 14.54 -15.24 -30.80
C GLU A 145 15.54 -16.15 -31.54
N ARG A 146 16.03 -17.20 -30.88
CA ARG A 146 16.93 -18.20 -31.47
C ARG A 146 16.21 -19.35 -32.18
N GLY A 147 14.88 -19.44 -32.06
CA GLY A 147 14.10 -20.56 -32.60
C GLY A 147 14.37 -21.90 -31.90
N ILE A 148 14.76 -21.87 -30.61
CA ILE A 148 15.02 -23.07 -29.79
C ILE A 148 14.10 -23.12 -28.57
N SER A 149 13.98 -24.31 -27.96
CA SER A 149 13.27 -24.45 -26.69
C SER A 149 14.01 -23.76 -25.55
N PRO A 150 13.31 -23.12 -24.60
CA PRO A 150 13.93 -22.59 -23.38
C PRO A 150 14.67 -23.65 -22.57
N ASN A 151 15.74 -23.24 -21.88
CA ASN A 151 16.41 -24.12 -20.93
C ASN A 151 15.51 -24.34 -19.70
N GLN A 152 14.79 -25.47 -19.69
CA GLN A 152 13.84 -25.82 -18.64
C GLN A 152 14.49 -25.97 -17.26
N GLU A 153 15.71 -26.52 -17.18
CA GLU A 153 16.42 -26.70 -15.91
C GLU A 153 16.75 -25.33 -15.28
N LYS A 154 17.23 -24.39 -16.11
CA LYS A 154 17.51 -23.02 -15.67
C LYS A 154 16.24 -22.30 -15.23
N MET A 155 15.17 -22.41 -16.00
CA MET A 155 13.88 -21.79 -15.64
C MET A 155 13.30 -22.36 -14.34
N GLN A 156 13.35 -23.68 -14.17
CA GLN A 156 12.87 -24.34 -12.95
C GLN A 156 13.68 -23.88 -11.74
N LYS A 157 15.02 -23.81 -11.87
CA LYS A 157 15.87 -23.29 -10.79
C LYS A 157 15.52 -21.85 -10.41
N SER A 158 15.36 -20.94 -11.38
CA SER A 158 14.96 -19.56 -11.09
C SER A 158 13.55 -19.48 -10.48
N HIS A 159 12.64 -20.39 -10.87
CA HIS A 159 11.31 -20.48 -10.28
C HIS A 159 11.37 -20.93 -8.81
N ASP A 160 12.12 -21.97 -8.51
CA ASP A 160 12.27 -22.49 -7.14
C ASP A 160 12.92 -21.44 -6.23
N GLU A 161 13.97 -20.76 -6.70
CA GLU A 161 14.60 -19.64 -5.97
C GLU A 161 13.61 -18.47 -5.75
N ALA A 162 12.77 -18.15 -6.75
CA ALA A 162 11.73 -17.11 -6.57
C ALA A 162 10.69 -17.53 -5.53
N PHE A 163 10.33 -18.81 -5.50
CA PHE A 163 9.36 -19.36 -4.56
C PHE A 163 9.88 -19.36 -3.12
N GLU A 164 11.15 -19.72 -2.91
CA GLU A 164 11.81 -19.61 -1.59
C GLU A 164 11.85 -18.16 -1.08
N LEU A 165 12.20 -17.21 -1.95
CA LEU A 165 12.18 -15.78 -1.60
C LEU A 165 10.76 -15.28 -1.29
N PHE A 166 9.76 -15.79 -2.01
CA PHE A 166 8.35 -15.48 -1.74
C PHE A 166 7.90 -16.00 -0.38
N HIS A 167 8.29 -17.21 0.01
CA HIS A 167 8.00 -17.73 1.34
C HIS A 167 8.59 -16.86 2.46
N GLN A 168 9.87 -16.49 2.34
CA GLN A 168 10.50 -15.58 3.29
C GLN A 168 9.79 -14.21 3.33
N PHE A 169 9.34 -13.72 2.17
CA PHE A 169 8.59 -12.47 2.10
C PHE A 169 7.26 -12.55 2.87
N MET A 170 6.53 -13.68 2.75
CA MET A 170 5.27 -13.87 3.48
C MET A 170 5.47 -13.94 5.00
N GLU A 171 6.57 -14.53 5.48
CA GLU A 171 6.90 -14.54 6.91
C GLU A 171 7.15 -13.12 7.44
N ILE A 172 7.93 -12.32 6.70
CA ILE A 172 8.16 -10.90 7.06
C ILE A 172 6.86 -10.10 6.97
N LEU A 173 6.02 -10.36 5.97
CA LEU A 173 4.73 -9.68 5.81
C LEU A 173 3.83 -9.92 7.02
N HIS A 174 3.81 -11.15 7.56
CA HIS A 174 3.05 -11.47 8.77
C HIS A 174 3.54 -10.67 9.99
N GLU A 175 4.85 -10.53 10.16
CA GLU A 175 5.39 -9.72 11.26
C GLU A 175 5.11 -8.22 11.08
N ARG A 176 5.21 -7.70 9.85
CA ARG A 176 4.79 -6.33 9.52
C ARG A 176 3.29 -6.11 9.76
N ASN A 177 2.43 -7.11 9.50
CA ASN A 177 1.00 -7.05 9.85
C ASN A 177 0.79 -6.92 11.36
N ASN A 178 1.60 -7.60 12.17
CA ASN A 178 1.56 -7.45 13.62
C ASN A 178 1.91 -6.01 14.06
N PHE A 179 2.89 -5.38 13.39
CA PHE A 179 3.27 -3.98 13.65
C PHE A 179 2.11 -3.04 13.30
N LEU A 180 1.52 -3.21 12.12
CA LEU A 180 0.37 -2.44 11.66
C LEU A 180 -0.80 -2.51 12.66
N ILE A 181 -1.17 -3.72 13.10
CA ILE A 181 -2.24 -3.93 14.08
C ILE A 181 -1.93 -3.21 15.40
N ARG A 182 -0.70 -3.32 15.91
CA ARG A 182 -0.28 -2.64 17.14
C ARG A 182 -0.32 -1.13 17.00
N SER A 183 0.17 -0.58 15.89
CA SER A 183 0.17 0.85 15.59
C SER A 183 -1.24 1.43 15.49
N ILE A 184 -2.18 0.73 14.85
CA ILE A 184 -3.59 1.16 14.81
C ILE A 184 -4.21 1.16 16.21
N LYS A 185 -3.97 0.10 17.01
CA LYS A 185 -4.47 0.01 18.39
C LYS A 185 -3.87 1.12 19.26
N ARG A 186 -2.57 1.38 19.12
CA ARG A 186 -1.86 2.46 19.82
C ARG A 186 -2.46 3.82 19.48
N ALA A 187 -2.63 4.14 18.21
CA ALA A 187 -3.27 5.38 17.76
C ALA A 187 -4.71 5.50 18.29
N SER A 188 -5.45 4.39 18.35
CA SER A 188 -6.83 4.36 18.89
C SER A 188 -6.90 4.72 20.37
N ILE A 189 -5.89 4.35 21.15
CA ILE A 189 -5.76 4.66 22.58
C ILE A 189 -5.27 6.10 22.79
N GLU A 190 -4.23 6.50 22.05
CA GLU A 190 -3.63 7.84 22.14
C GLU A 190 -4.61 8.93 21.67
N HIS A 191 -5.50 8.62 20.72
CA HIS A 191 -6.44 9.55 20.09
C HIS A 191 -7.88 9.00 20.07
N PRO A 192 -8.58 8.95 21.22
CA PRO A 192 -9.89 8.29 21.38
C PRO A 192 -11.04 8.94 20.58
N HIS A 193 -10.88 10.19 20.14
CA HIS A 193 -11.92 10.96 19.44
C HIS A 193 -11.54 11.36 18.01
N SER A 194 -10.39 10.87 17.54
CA SER A 194 -9.88 11.11 16.19
C SER A 194 -10.30 9.99 15.26
N LYS A 195 -10.52 10.32 13.99
CA LYS A 195 -10.46 9.34 12.92
C LYS A 195 -9.00 8.95 12.67
N ILE A 196 -8.81 7.71 12.25
CA ILE A 196 -7.50 7.12 11.97
C ILE A 196 -7.52 6.64 10.54
N PHE A 197 -6.75 7.32 9.70
CA PHE A 197 -6.48 6.94 8.33
C PHE A 197 -5.23 6.07 8.31
N VAL A 198 -5.25 5.00 7.53
CA VAL A 198 -4.12 4.06 7.45
C VAL A 198 -3.79 3.81 5.99
N PHE A 199 -2.60 4.18 5.59
CA PHE A 199 -2.04 3.89 4.28
C PHE A 199 -1.15 2.64 4.35
N THR A 200 -1.46 1.66 3.51
CA THR A 200 -0.68 0.43 3.40
C THR A 200 -0.94 -0.28 2.07
N GLY A 201 0.00 -1.11 1.61
CA GLY A 201 -0.20 -1.99 0.49
C GLY A 201 -1.39 -2.92 0.73
N ARG A 202 -2.21 -3.16 -0.29
CA ARG A 202 -3.46 -3.94 -0.19
C ARG A 202 -3.33 -5.32 0.48
N LEU A 203 -2.17 -5.96 0.39
CA LEU A 203 -1.90 -7.26 1.02
C LEU A 203 -1.85 -7.19 2.55
N HIS A 204 -1.53 -6.03 3.12
CA HIS A 204 -1.62 -5.77 4.56
C HIS A 204 -3.06 -5.57 5.04
N ILE A 205 -4.03 -5.43 4.13
CA ILE A 205 -5.46 -5.33 4.48
C ILE A 205 -6.17 -6.66 4.26
N LEU A 206 -6.00 -7.26 3.08
CA LEU A 206 -6.70 -8.48 2.72
C LEU A 206 -5.80 -9.40 1.89
N GLU A 207 -5.50 -10.56 2.45
CA GLU A 207 -4.94 -11.72 1.77
C GLU A 207 -6.02 -12.81 1.75
N VAL A 208 -6.59 -13.06 0.57
CA VAL A 208 -7.75 -13.95 0.43
C VAL A 208 -7.44 -15.35 0.95
N GLY A 209 -8.23 -15.79 1.93
CA GLY A 209 -8.10 -17.12 2.54
C GLY A 209 -7.07 -17.21 3.68
N THR A 210 -6.28 -16.15 3.92
CA THR A 210 -5.20 -16.17 4.92
C THR A 210 -5.37 -15.10 5.99
N PHE A 211 -5.67 -13.86 5.60
CA PHE A 211 -5.62 -12.71 6.50
C PHE A 211 -6.60 -11.60 6.11
N ASN A 212 -7.26 -11.01 7.10
CA ASN A 212 -8.13 -9.85 6.94
C ASN A 212 -7.94 -8.89 8.12
N LEU A 213 -7.41 -7.70 7.87
CA LEU A 213 -7.08 -6.73 8.91
C LEU A 213 -8.31 -6.30 9.72
N LEU A 214 -9.51 -6.29 9.12
CA LEU A 214 -10.75 -5.96 9.84
C LEU A 214 -11.02 -6.92 11.01
N ASP A 215 -10.62 -8.19 10.88
CA ASP A 215 -10.82 -9.20 11.93
C ASP A 215 -9.94 -8.91 13.16
N HIS A 216 -8.87 -8.14 13.00
CA HIS A 216 -7.93 -7.77 14.07
C HIS A 216 -8.20 -6.40 14.69
N MET A 217 -9.14 -5.63 14.14
CA MET A 217 -9.59 -4.35 14.70
C MET A 217 -10.39 -4.58 15.99
N LEU A 218 -10.38 -3.60 16.90
CA LEU A 218 -11.13 -3.61 18.16
C LEU A 218 -12.64 -3.87 17.90
N GLU A 219 -13.28 -4.65 18.77
CA GLU A 219 -14.64 -5.19 18.54
C GLU A 219 -15.71 -4.14 18.33
N ASN A 220 -15.61 -2.97 18.97
CA ASN A 220 -16.61 -1.90 18.90
C ASN A 220 -16.22 -0.76 17.95
N GLU A 221 -15.08 -0.86 17.27
CA GLU A 221 -14.65 0.18 16.34
C GLU A 221 -15.40 0.07 15.03
N LYS A 222 -15.80 1.24 14.53
CA LYS A 222 -16.37 1.38 13.20
C LYS A 222 -15.22 1.49 12.20
N CYS A 223 -15.08 0.51 11.33
CA CYS A 223 -13.99 0.46 10.37
C CYS A 223 -14.49 0.31 8.93
N ALA A 224 -13.79 0.96 8.00
CA ALA A 224 -13.94 0.74 6.57
C ALA A 224 -12.58 0.38 5.98
N ALA A 225 -12.52 -0.68 5.16
CA ALA A 225 -11.36 -1.07 4.39
C ALA A 225 -11.62 -0.83 2.91
N LEU A 226 -10.85 0.06 2.30
CA LEU A 226 -10.96 0.49 0.92
C LEU A 226 -9.78 -0.14 0.15
N LEU A 227 -10.06 -1.13 -0.68
CA LEU A 227 -9.07 -1.74 -1.58
C LEU A 227 -9.17 -1.05 -2.95
N PHE A 228 -8.20 -0.23 -3.30
CA PHE A 228 -8.27 0.58 -4.52
C PHE A 228 -8.20 -0.27 -5.79
N LYS A 229 -8.93 0.17 -6.82
CA LYS A 229 -9.00 -0.47 -8.14
C LYS A 229 -7.94 0.11 -9.09
N GLU A 230 -7.46 -0.76 -10.00
CA GLU A 230 -6.55 -0.40 -11.10
C GLU A 230 -7.13 0.59 -12.10
#